data_AF-A0A6N6L385-F1
#
_entry.id   AF-A0A6N6L385-F1
#
_cell.length_a   1.000
_cell.length_b   1.000
_cell.length_c   1.000
_cell.angle_alpha   90.00
_cell.angle_beta   90.00
_cell.angle_gamma   90.00
#
_symmetry.space_group_name_H-M   'P 1'
#
loop_
_entity.id
_entity.type
_entity.pdbx_description
1 polymer ?
#
loop_
_entity_poly.entity_id
_entity_poly.type
_entity_poly.pdbx_seq_one_letter_code
_entity_poly.pdbx_strand_id
1 'polypeptide(L)' 'MTEHMKIAKLDTDQVSKIQALENELGMHMLAFGDNHAIANLSEDQLNQIQTLEKELGVTLVVYQG' A
#
# COMPACT_ATOMS: atom_id res chain seq x y z
N MET A 1 -16.65 11.13 6.00
CA MET A 1 -17.05 9.78 5.59
C MET A 1 -15.77 9.01 5.35
N THR A 2 -15.41 8.09 6.24
CA THR A 2 -14.19 7.29 6.10
C THR A 2 -14.51 6.17 5.13
N GLU A 3 -13.99 6.24 3.89
CA GLU A 3 -14.12 5.13 2.95
C GLU A 3 -13.35 3.93 3.52
N HIS A 4 -14.10 2.91 3.91
CA HIS A 4 -13.53 1.66 4.41
C HIS A 4 -12.86 0.94 3.24
N MET A 5 -11.52 0.98 3.23
CA MET A 5 -10.64 0.27 2.32
C MET A 5 -11.10 -1.19 2.12
N LYS A 6 -11.22 -1.63 0.87
CA LYS A 6 -11.45 -3.05 0.53
C LYS A 6 -10.13 -3.68 0.11
N ILE A 7 -9.60 -4.58 0.94
CA ILE A 7 -8.48 -5.45 0.58
C ILE A 7 -8.87 -6.21 -0.70
N ALA A 8 -7.96 -6.28 -1.68
CA ALA A 8 -8.21 -7.02 -2.91
C ALA A 8 -8.51 -8.49 -2.57
N LYS A 9 -9.64 -9.00 -3.07
CA LYS A 9 -9.91 -10.43 -3.02
C LYS A 9 -9.13 -11.08 -4.16
N LEU A 10 -8.03 -11.72 -3.80
CA LEU A 10 -7.20 -12.46 -4.74
C LEU A 10 -7.48 -13.96 -4.62
N ASP A 11 -7.53 -14.63 -5.77
CA ASP A 11 -7.57 -16.09 -5.83
C ASP A 11 -6.18 -16.70 -5.59
N THR A 12 -6.13 -18.00 -5.30
CA THR A 12 -4.89 -18.71 -4.92
C THR A 12 -3.77 -18.58 -5.96
N ASP A 13 -4.08 -18.62 -7.25
CA ASP A 13 -3.12 -18.42 -8.33
C ASP A 13 -2.52 -17.00 -8.34
N GLN A 14 -3.34 -15.99 -8.00
CA GLN A 14 -2.89 -14.59 -7.97
C GLN A 14 -1.99 -14.33 -6.76
N VAL A 15 -2.36 -14.88 -5.59
CA VAL A 15 -1.52 -14.82 -4.38
C VAL A 15 -0.18 -15.51 -4.61
N SER A 16 -0.19 -16.68 -5.27
CA SER A 16 1.04 -17.44 -5.55
C SER A 16 2.01 -16.67 -6.44
N LYS A 17 1.51 -15.91 -7.43
CA LYS A 17 2.34 -15.04 -8.28
C LYS A 17 2.98 -13.89 -7.49
N ILE A 18 2.22 -13.26 -6.61
CA ILE A 18 2.74 -12.17 -5.75
C ILE A 18 3.81 -12.73 -4.82
N GLN A 19 3.53 -13.84 -4.15
CA GLN A 19 4.49 -14.48 -3.24
C GLN A 19 5.78 -14.92 -3.93
N ALA A 20 5.71 -15.43 -5.16
CA ALA A 20 6.91 -15.76 -5.92
C ALA A 20 7.80 -14.53 -6.14
N LEU A 21 7.18 -13.40 -6.50
CA LEU A 21 7.88 -12.14 -6.73
C LEU A 21 8.40 -11.50 -5.41
N GLU A 22 7.63 -11.60 -4.33
CA GLU A 22 8.06 -11.18 -2.98
C GLU A 22 9.33 -11.91 -2.55
N ASN A 23 9.38 -13.22 -2.78
CA ASN A 23 10.55 -14.04 -2.46
C ASN A 23 11.75 -13.72 -3.35
N GLU A 24 11.53 -13.43 -4.63
CA GLU A 24 12.60 -13.03 -5.56
C GLU A 24 13.22 -11.69 -5.17
N LEU A 25 12.39 -10.73 -4.75
CA LEU A 25 12.81 -9.37 -4.44
C LEU A 25 13.21 -9.17 -2.96
N GLY A 26 12.87 -10.12 -2.09
CA GLY A 26 13.05 -9.99 -0.63
C GLY A 26 12.19 -8.88 -0.01
N MET A 27 11.02 -8.61 -0.61
CA MET A 27 10.11 -7.53 -0.21
C MET A 27 8.69 -8.06 0.00
N HIS A 28 7.89 -7.34 0.80
CA HIS A 28 6.46 -7.63 0.98
C HIS A 28 5.61 -6.65 0.17
N MET A 29 4.55 -7.14 -0.46
CA MET A 29 3.66 -6.38 -1.31
C MET A 29 2.23 -6.39 -0.76
N LEU A 30 1.57 -5.24 -0.87
CA LEU A 30 0.17 -5.08 -0.51
C LEU A 30 -0.66 -4.90 -1.78
N ALA A 31 -1.63 -5.79 -1.99
CA ALA A 31 -2.55 -5.72 -3.11
C ALA A 31 -3.84 -4.99 -2.72
N PHE A 32 -4.09 -3.84 -3.33
CA PHE A 32 -5.31 -3.07 -3.18
C PHE A 32 -6.22 -3.27 -4.40
N GLY A 33 -7.54 -3.29 -4.18
CA GLY A 33 -8.52 -3.44 -5.28
C GLY A 33 -8.53 -2.21 -6.21
N ASP A 34 -8.96 -2.42 -7.45
CA ASP A 34 -8.83 -1.54 -8.64
C ASP A 34 -9.26 -0.06 -8.53
N ASN A 35 -9.81 0.40 -7.40
CA ASN A 35 -10.39 1.74 -7.31
C ASN A 35 -9.52 2.80 -6.62
N HIS A 36 -8.29 2.49 -6.25
CA HIS A 36 -7.41 3.44 -5.57
C HIS A 36 -6.05 3.51 -6.24
N ALA A 37 -5.79 4.62 -6.95
CA ALA A 37 -4.46 4.91 -7.47
C ALA A 37 -3.53 5.27 -6.30
N ILE A 38 -2.28 4.82 -6.32
CA ILE A 38 -1.28 5.32 -5.37
C ILE A 38 -1.20 6.83 -5.50
N ALA A 39 -1.26 7.55 -4.37
CA ALA A 39 -1.29 9.00 -4.41
C ALA A 39 0.03 9.52 -4.96
N ASN A 40 -0.04 10.37 -5.98
CA ASN A 40 1.15 11.10 -6.44
C ASN A 40 1.44 12.22 -5.43
N LEU A 41 2.32 11.93 -4.48
CA LEU A 41 2.67 12.85 -3.40
C LEU A 41 3.79 13.79 -3.83
N SER A 42 3.64 15.07 -3.47
CA SER A 42 4.75 16.04 -3.54
C SER A 42 5.79 15.74 -2.44
N GLU A 43 7.02 16.22 -2.59
CA GLU A 43 8.08 16.02 -1.59
C GLU A 43 7.69 16.52 -0.19
N ASP A 44 7.03 17.69 -0.10
CA ASP A 44 6.52 18.22 1.15
C ASP A 44 5.47 17.29 1.80
N GLN A 45 4.55 16.75 1.00
CA GLN A 45 3.51 15.83 1.49
C GLN A 45 4.12 14.52 1.97
N LEU A 46 5.10 14.00 1.23
CA LEU A 46 5.85 12.80 1.61
C LEU A 46 6.59 13.02 2.95
N ASN A 47 7.24 14.17 3.14
CA ASN A 47 7.91 14.51 4.40
C ASN A 47 6.95 14.59 5.59
N GLN A 48 5.75 15.15 5.38
CA GLN A 48 4.71 15.18 6.42
C GLN A 48 4.26 13.76 6.80
N ILE A 49 4.04 12.90 5.81
CA ILE A 49 3.64 11.50 6.04
C ILE A 49 4.73 10.74 6.78
N GLN A 50 6.00 10.86 6.35
CA GLN A 50 7.12 10.20 7.02
C GLN A 50 7.33 10.68 8.46
N THR A 51 7.05 11.95 8.75
CA THR A 51 7.09 12.47 10.11
C THR A 51 6.01 11.79 10.96
N LEU A 52 4.79 11.72 10.42
CA LEU A 52 3.67 11.06 11.08
C LEU A 52 3.90 9.55 11.28
N GLU A 53 4.50 8.86 10.30
CA GLU A 53 4.91 7.46 10.40
C GLU A 53 5.86 7.23 11.58
N LYS A 54 6.84 8.12 11.76
CA LYS A 54 7.79 8.07 12.88
C LYS A 54 7.12 8.34 14.23
N GLU A 55 6.20 9.29 14.27
CA GLU A 55 5.47 9.63 15.51
C GLU A 55 4.55 8.50 15.97
N LEU A 56 3.93 7.79 15.02
CA LEU A 56 2.97 6.72 15.30
C LEU A 56 3.62 5.33 15.36
N GLY A 57 4.84 5.17 14.84
CA GLY A 57 5.53 3.89 14.76
C GLY A 57 4.89 2.92 13.75
N VAL A 58 4.30 3.43 12.67
CA VAL A 58 3.61 2.65 11.64
C VAL A 58 4.08 3.03 10.24
N THR A 59 3.86 2.16 9.26
CA THR A 59 4.00 2.48 7.84
C THR A 59 2.64 2.87 7.27
N LEU A 60 2.54 4.05 6.68
CA LEU A 60 1.33 4.59 6.08
C LEU A 60 1.40 4.45 4.56
N VAL A 61 0.44 3.71 3.99
CA VAL A 61 0.25 3.64 2.54
C VAL A 61 -0.78 4.69 2.14
N VAL A 62 -0.39 5.65 1.30
CA VAL A 62 -1.25 6.76 0.87
C VAL A 62 -1.71 6.56 -0.57
N TYR A 63 -3.03 6.63 -0.76
CA TYR A 63 -3.70 6.46 -2.05
C TYR A 63 -4.66 7.62 -2.31
N GLN A 64 -4.93 7.88 -3.60
CA GLN A 64 -5.94 8.82 -4.05
C GLN A 64 -7.32 8.15 -4.02
N GLY A 65 -8.29 8.85 -3.42
CA GLY A 65 -9.72 8.59 -3.55
C GLY A 65 -10.37 9.56 -4.52
#